data_AF-A0A8J6MGV4-F1
#
_entry.id   AF-A0A8J6MGV4-F1
#
_cell.length_a   1.000
_cell.length_b   1.000
_cell.length_c   1.000
_cell.angle_alpha   90.00
_cell.angle_beta   90.00
_cell.angle_gamma   90.00
#
_symmetry.space_group_name_H-M   'P 1'
#
loop_
_entity.id
_entity.type
_entity.pdbx_description
1 polymer ?
#
loop_
_entity_poly.entity_id
_entity_poly.type
_entity_poly.pdbx_seq_one_letter_code
_entity_poly.pdbx_strand_id
1 'polypeptide(L)'
;MRRWLIILLLGCGAAWAQPAPLNVFNWADYIDPAALERFQAATGISIRYDVYDSLETLEARLSAGRSGFDVVVPTSEPSFARLVRAGALRPLDKTLLPNLAQLDAGLMA
;
A
#
# COMPACT_ATOMS: atom_id res chain seq x y z
N MET A 1 37.25 50.58 -6.10
CA MET A 1 36.18 49.77 -6.72
C MET A 1 35.68 48.77 -5.69
N ARG A 2 34.51 48.99 -5.10
CA ARG A 2 34.00 48.20 -3.96
C ARG A 2 32.78 47.43 -4.45
N ARG A 3 33.00 46.15 -4.81
CA ARG A 3 31.95 45.24 -5.28
C ARG A 3 31.13 44.79 -4.07
N TRP A 4 29.87 45.16 -4.03
CA TRP A 4 28.90 44.66 -3.07
C TRP A 4 28.40 43.30 -3.56
N LEU A 5 28.68 42.23 -2.82
CA LEU A 5 28.03 40.94 -3.03
C LEU A 5 26.63 41.01 -2.41
N ILE A 6 25.61 41.02 -3.25
CA ILE A 6 24.23 40.75 -2.82
C ILE A 6 24.12 39.23 -2.65
N ILE A 7 24.00 38.79 -1.40
CA ILE A 7 23.64 37.41 -1.06
C ILE A 7 22.15 37.26 -1.36
N LEU A 8 21.82 36.52 -2.42
CA LEU A 8 20.47 36.05 -2.68
C LEU A 8 20.14 34.97 -1.64
N LEU A 9 19.37 35.34 -0.63
CA LEU A 9 18.70 34.40 0.26
C LEU A 9 17.67 33.61 -0.57
N LEU A 10 18.09 32.46 -1.08
CA LEU A 10 17.18 31.42 -1.54
C LEU A 10 16.31 31.02 -0.35
N GLY A 11 15.09 31.55 -0.32
CA GLY A 11 14.04 31.08 0.57
C GLY A 11 13.79 29.61 0.29
N CYS A 12 14.32 28.75 1.15
CA CYS A 12 13.99 27.34 1.19
C CYS A 12 12.54 27.25 1.67
N GLY A 13 11.59 27.40 0.75
CA GLY A 13 10.22 26.97 1.00
C GLY A 13 10.30 25.48 1.26
N ALA A 14 10.06 25.06 2.51
CA ALA A 14 9.88 23.66 2.82
C ALA A 14 8.79 23.14 1.88
N ALA A 15 9.16 22.34 0.88
CA ALA A 15 8.19 21.61 0.10
C ALA A 15 7.62 20.57 1.06
N TRP A 16 6.41 20.82 1.57
CA TRP A 16 5.67 19.85 2.37
C TRP A 16 5.34 18.69 1.43
N ALA A 17 6.17 17.64 1.46
CA ALA A 17 5.93 16.43 0.72
C ALA A 17 4.58 15.88 1.18
N GLN A 18 3.62 15.82 0.25
CA GLN A 18 2.34 15.18 0.53
C GLN A 18 2.61 13.74 0.99
N PRO A 19 1.90 13.24 2.01
CA PRO A 19 2.02 11.85 2.41
C PRO A 19 1.86 10.92 1.20
N ALA A 20 2.72 9.92 1.10
CA ALA A 20 2.61 8.92 0.03
C ALA A 20 1.25 8.21 0.13
N PRO A 21 0.59 7.92 -1.01
CA PRO A 21 -0.66 7.18 -0.99
C PRO A 21 -0.43 5.74 -0.49
N LEU A 22 -1.47 5.15 0.09
CA LEU A 22 -1.53 3.71 0.34
C LEU A 22 -1.63 2.98 -1.01
N ASN A 23 -0.67 2.10 -1.30
CA ASN A 23 -0.62 1.36 -2.57
C ASN A 23 -1.21 -0.03 -2.36
N VAL A 24 -2.32 -0.32 -3.04
CA VAL A 24 -3.07 -1.58 -2.92
C VAL A 24 -3.07 -2.30 -4.26
N PHE A 25 -2.90 -3.63 -4.22
CA PHE A 25 -3.00 -4.49 -5.41
C PHE A 25 -3.97 -5.65 -5.16
N ASN A 26 -5.10 -5.65 -5.86
CA ASN A 26 -6.19 -6.60 -5.65
C ASN A 26 -6.74 -7.14 -6.98
N TRP A 27 -7.64 -8.10 -6.91
CA TRP A 27 -8.40 -8.58 -8.05
C TRP A 27 -9.26 -7.46 -8.67
N ALA A 28 -9.35 -7.48 -9.99
CA ALA A 28 -10.32 -6.68 -10.73
C ALA A 28 -11.76 -6.98 -10.26
N ASP A 29 -12.59 -5.94 -10.24
CA ASP A 29 -14.01 -6.01 -9.86
C ASP A 29 -14.31 -6.55 -8.45
N TYR A 30 -13.32 -6.55 -7.55
CA TYR A 30 -13.44 -7.17 -6.22
C TYR A 30 -13.78 -6.20 -5.08
N ILE A 31 -13.71 -4.90 -5.31
CA ILE A 31 -14.06 -3.88 -4.31
C ILE A 31 -15.09 -2.90 -4.85
N ASP A 32 -16.04 -2.53 -4.00
CA ASP A 32 -16.94 -1.40 -4.25
C ASP A 32 -16.14 -0.09 -4.23
N PRO A 33 -16.10 0.70 -5.32
CA PRO A 33 -15.41 2.00 -5.33
C PRO A 33 -15.85 2.94 -4.21
N ALA A 34 -17.13 2.87 -3.80
CA ALA A 34 -17.63 3.69 -2.70
C ALA A 34 -17.00 3.31 -1.35
N ALA A 35 -16.50 2.08 -1.19
CA ALA A 35 -15.74 1.69 0.00
C ALA A 35 -14.37 2.41 0.05
N LEU A 36 -13.71 2.57 -1.09
CA LEU A 36 -12.46 3.34 -1.20
C LEU A 36 -12.71 4.81 -0.90
N GLU A 37 -13.79 5.39 -1.41
CA GLU A 37 -14.18 6.78 -1.11
C GLU A 37 -14.45 6.99 0.38
N ARG A 38 -15.23 6.10 1.01
CA ARG A 38 -15.49 6.14 2.45
C ARG A 38 -14.21 6.04 3.27
N PHE A 39 -13.28 5.17 2.87
CA PHE A 39 -11.99 5.04 3.55
C PHE A 39 -11.17 6.33 3.45
N GLN A 40 -11.05 6.90 2.24
CA GLN A 40 -10.29 8.14 2.02
C GLN A 40 -10.92 9.31 2.82
N ALA A 41 -12.24 9.42 2.83
CA ALA A 41 -12.96 10.44 3.60
C ALA A 41 -12.79 10.28 5.12
N ALA A 42 -12.83 9.05 5.63
CA ALA A 42 -12.72 8.79 7.07
C ALA A 42 -11.30 8.93 7.62
N THR A 43 -10.27 8.68 6.80
CA THR A 43 -8.88 8.61 7.25
C THR A 43 -7.99 9.76 6.75
N GLY A 44 -8.40 10.43 5.67
CA GLY A 44 -7.56 11.38 4.95
C GLY A 44 -6.40 10.73 4.17
N ILE A 45 -6.31 9.40 4.12
CA ILE A 45 -5.26 8.68 3.41
C ILE A 45 -5.65 8.53 1.94
N SER A 46 -4.87 9.10 1.04
CA SER A 46 -5.02 8.86 -0.41
C SER A 46 -4.70 7.41 -0.77
N ILE A 47 -5.42 6.82 -1.72
CA ILE A 47 -5.18 5.44 -2.18
C ILE A 47 -4.73 5.44 -3.64
N ARG A 48 -3.69 4.65 -3.95
CA ARG A 48 -3.42 4.15 -5.29
C ARG A 48 -3.86 2.69 -5.34
N TYR A 49 -4.86 2.40 -6.15
CA TYR A 49 -5.47 1.07 -6.23
C TYR A 49 -5.25 0.48 -7.62
N ASP A 50 -4.35 -0.48 -7.70
CA ASP A 50 -4.08 -1.23 -8.93
C ASP A 50 -4.81 -2.58 -8.88
N VAL A 51 -5.15 -3.10 -10.05
CA VAL A 51 -5.86 -4.38 -10.19
C VAL A 51 -5.12 -5.38 -11.04
N TYR A 52 -5.37 -6.66 -10.79
CA TYR A 52 -4.96 -7.78 -11.63
C TYR A 52 -6.11 -8.76 -11.86
N ASP A 53 -6.01 -9.53 -12.94
CA ASP A 53 -7.05 -10.45 -13.42
C ASP A 53 -6.58 -11.91 -13.46
N SER A 54 -5.30 -12.17 -13.18
CA SER A 54 -4.72 -13.51 -13.16
C SER A 54 -3.61 -13.66 -12.12
N LEU A 55 -3.37 -14.91 -11.69
CA LEU A 55 -2.27 -15.24 -10.80
C LEU A 55 -0.90 -14.96 -11.45
N GLU A 56 -0.79 -15.15 -12.77
CA GLU A 56 0.44 -14.86 -13.51
C GLU A 56 0.80 -13.37 -13.46
N THR A 57 -0.19 -12.49 -13.69
CA THR A 57 -0.02 -11.03 -13.57
C THR A 57 0.44 -10.64 -12.16
N LEU A 58 -0.19 -11.23 -11.13
CA LEU A 58 0.19 -11.00 -9.74
C LEU A 58 1.65 -11.43 -9.49
N GLU A 59 1.99 -12.65 -9.86
CA GLU A 59 3.32 -13.24 -9.62
C GLU A 59 4.42 -12.48 -10.35
N ALA A 60 4.20 -12.11 -11.61
CA ALA A 60 5.14 -11.32 -12.38
C ALA A 60 5.41 -9.97 -11.71
N ARG A 61 4.36 -9.31 -11.18
CA ARG A 61 4.49 -8.01 -10.54
C ARG A 61 5.20 -8.08 -9.19
N LEU A 62 4.93 -9.11 -8.38
CA LEU A 62 5.56 -9.27 -7.07
C LEU A 62 7.01 -9.78 -7.16
N SER A 63 7.33 -10.59 -8.18
CA SER A 63 8.67 -11.17 -8.37
C SER A 63 9.71 -10.17 -8.88
N ALA A 64 9.28 -9.04 -9.44
CA ALA A 64 10.17 -7.97 -9.91
C ALA A 64 10.98 -7.31 -8.77
N GLY A 65 10.63 -7.57 -7.50
CA GLY A 65 11.24 -6.96 -6.33
C GLY A 65 10.77 -5.52 -6.14
N ARG A 66 10.77 -5.02 -4.88
CA ARG A 66 10.27 -3.68 -4.52
C ARG A 66 8.93 -3.37 -5.21
N SER A 67 7.94 -4.26 -5.03
CA SER A 67 6.64 -4.23 -5.73
C SER A 67 5.93 -2.88 -5.66
N GLY A 68 6.23 -2.08 -4.63
CA GLY A 68 5.66 -0.75 -4.43
C GLY A 68 4.27 -0.80 -3.81
N PHE A 69 3.82 -1.99 -3.38
CA PHE A 69 2.52 -2.20 -2.75
C PHE A 69 2.66 -2.41 -1.25
N ASP A 70 1.77 -1.76 -0.50
CA ASP A 70 1.65 -1.86 0.95
C ASP A 70 0.69 -3.00 1.34
N VAL A 71 -0.35 -3.22 0.53
CA VAL A 71 -1.36 -4.29 0.71
C VAL A 71 -1.56 -5.05 -0.60
N VAL A 72 -1.46 -6.38 -0.54
CA VAL A 72 -1.78 -7.28 -1.65
C VAL A 72 -2.81 -8.31 -1.21
N VAL A 73 -3.68 -8.73 -2.11
CA VAL A 73 -4.80 -9.66 -1.81
C VAL A 73 -4.67 -10.95 -2.62
N PRO A 74 -3.63 -11.79 -2.39
CA PRO A 74 -3.43 -13.03 -3.13
C PRO A 74 -4.45 -14.12 -2.76
N THR A 75 -4.70 -15.06 -3.67
CA THR A 75 -5.31 -16.35 -3.30
C THR A 75 -4.42 -17.08 -2.29
N SER A 76 -5.03 -17.75 -1.30
CA SER A 76 -4.34 -18.49 -0.24
C SER A 76 -3.31 -19.48 -0.79
N GLU A 77 -3.73 -20.29 -1.76
CA GLU A 77 -2.88 -21.18 -2.52
C GLU A 77 -2.99 -20.87 -4.02
N PRO A 78 -1.88 -20.87 -4.78
CA PRO A 78 -0.50 -21.05 -4.30
C PRO A 78 0.21 -19.74 -3.87
N SER A 79 -0.41 -18.58 -4.12
CA SER A 79 0.28 -17.29 -4.08
C SER A 79 0.66 -16.81 -2.69
N PHE A 80 -0.26 -16.80 -1.73
CA PHE A 80 0.06 -16.38 -0.36
C PHE A 80 1.11 -17.30 0.27
N ALA A 81 0.94 -18.62 0.14
CA ALA A 81 1.90 -19.58 0.70
C ALA A 81 3.32 -19.41 0.16
N ARG A 82 3.48 -19.10 -1.14
CA ARG A 82 4.80 -18.77 -1.71
C ARG A 82 5.39 -17.50 -1.13
N LEU A 83 4.60 -16.44 -0.98
CA LEU A 83 5.07 -15.17 -0.40
C LEU A 83 5.53 -15.35 1.05
N VAL A 84 4.82 -16.18 1.83
CA VAL A 84 5.23 -16.56 3.19
C VAL A 84 6.57 -17.32 3.15
N ARG A 85 6.69 -18.36 2.32
CA ARG A 85 7.95 -19.14 2.20
C ARG A 85 9.13 -18.30 1.72
N ALA A 86 8.88 -17.31 0.87
CA ALA A 86 9.90 -16.38 0.37
C ALA A 86 10.29 -15.28 1.37
N GLY A 87 9.60 -15.19 2.52
CA GLY A 87 9.84 -14.11 3.50
C GLY A 87 9.45 -12.72 2.98
N ALA A 88 8.57 -12.66 1.98
CA ALA A 88 8.20 -11.41 1.30
C ALA A 88 7.14 -10.60 2.06
N LEU A 89 6.54 -11.16 3.12
CA LEU A 89 5.47 -10.53 3.90
C LEU A 89 5.96 -10.17 5.30
N ARG A 90 5.56 -8.98 5.77
CA ARG A 90 5.73 -8.58 7.17
C ARG A 90 4.66 -9.26 8.04
N PRO A 91 5.01 -9.86 9.19
CA PRO A 91 4.03 -10.32 10.16
C PRO A 91 3.09 -9.19 10.58
N LEU A 92 1.79 -9.50 10.72
CA LEU A 92 0.80 -8.53 11.16
C LEU A 92 0.92 -8.30 12.67
N ASP A 93 1.01 -7.04 13.08
CA ASP A 93 0.82 -6.64 14.47
C ASP A 93 -0.69 -6.63 14.78
N LYS A 94 -1.13 -7.66 15.50
CA LYS A 94 -2.55 -7.85 15.81
C LYS A 94 -3.10 -6.80 16.76
N THR A 95 -2.27 -6.06 17.51
CA THR A 95 -2.76 -4.99 18.41
C THR A 95 -3.30 -3.79 17.64
N LEU A 96 -2.91 -3.63 16.37
CA LEU A 96 -3.39 -2.57 15.47
C LEU A 96 -4.65 -2.98 14.71
N LEU A 97 -5.15 -4.21 14.89
CA LEU A 97 -6.25 -4.76 14.12
C LEU A 97 -7.40 -5.18 15.06
N PRO A 98 -8.08 -4.23 15.73
CA PRO A 98 -9.14 -4.55 16.69
C PRO A 98 -10.32 -5.31 16.05
N ASN A 99 -10.53 -5.13 14.75
CA ASN A 99 -11.59 -5.81 14.00
C ASN A 99 -11.24 -7.26 13.63
N LEU A 100 -10.05 -7.79 13.95
CA LEU A 100 -9.76 -9.23 13.80
C LEU A 100 -10.74 -10.11 14.58
N ALA A 101 -11.30 -9.58 15.68
CA ALA A 101 -12.31 -10.29 16.46
C ALA A 101 -13.62 -10.53 15.69
N GLN A 102 -13.82 -9.90 14.54
CA GLN A 102 -15.01 -10.06 13.68
C GLN A 102 -14.85 -11.17 12.63
N LEU A 103 -13.66 -11.76 12.50
CA LEU A 103 -13.43 -12.84 11.54
C LEU A 103 -14.08 -14.14 11.99
N ASP A 104 -14.54 -14.95 11.02
CA ASP A 104 -15.10 -16.27 11.29
C ASP A 104 -14.05 -17.19 11.92
N ALA A 105 -14.39 -17.76 13.06
CA ALA A 105 -13.46 -18.61 13.81
C ALA A 105 -13.18 -19.95 13.10
N GLY A 106 -14.12 -20.47 12.31
CA GLY A 106 -13.94 -21.72 11.58
C GLY A 106 -12.98 -21.59 10.40
N LEU A 107 -13.02 -20.47 9.69
CA LEU A 107 -12.06 -20.15 8.61
C LEU A 107 -10.67 -19.80 9.16
N MET A 108 -10.58 -19.35 10.41
CA MET A 108 -9.33 -18.93 11.05
C MET A 108 -8.69 -19.98 11.95
N ALA A 109 -9.33 -21.15 12.10
CA ALA A 109 -8.86 -22.27 12.91
C ALA A 109 -7.74 -23.07 12.24
#